data_AF-A0A6F8SSI5-F1
#
_entry.id   AF-A0A6F8SSI5-F1
#
_cell.length_a   1.000
_cell.length_b   1.000
_cell.length_c   1.000
_cell.angle_alpha   90.00
_cell.angle_beta   90.00
_cell.angle_gamma   90.00
#
_symmetry.space_group_name_H-M   'P 1'
#
loop_
_entity.id
_entity.type
_entity.pdbx_description
1 polymer ?
#
loop_
_entity_poly.entity_id
_entity_poly.type
_entity_poly.pdbx_seq_one_letter_code
_entity_poly.pdbx_strand_id
1 'polypeptide(L)'
;MPRKKLQSTASRPGKDASDKTLELTSLPPAQMVVSLPENATGRRNLDFAKHYGNGCDVVVYATQRALDLMARACAESDGKTLSAATIARYHQNGLSAFLPFCATMSAALKRELRLDDIDRQFIDQFIAHLRQSDVRLSSQKVRYATTKAVLAAMGESGWIAKDIFPRNPFPNSNRSMKGQTALSEPERRSVLQALKTDMRAIIKGSGSLTSEELAVCLLAIAARTGINPTPPWSS
;
A
#
# COMPACT_ATOMS: atom_id res chain seq x y z
N MET A 1 45.37 30.72 -28.46
CA MET A 1 43.90 30.92 -28.35
C MET A 1 43.34 29.90 -27.35
N PRO A 2 43.10 30.27 -26.09
CA PRO A 2 42.73 29.34 -25.02
C PRO A 2 41.21 29.14 -24.92
N ARG A 3 40.77 27.89 -24.76
CA ARG A 3 39.35 27.52 -24.59
C ARG A 3 38.83 27.98 -23.22
N LYS A 4 37.79 28.81 -23.27
CA LYS A 4 37.07 29.44 -22.16
C LYS A 4 36.48 28.36 -21.22
N LYS A 5 36.88 28.38 -19.94
CA LYS A 5 36.23 27.59 -18.87
C LYS A 5 34.92 28.26 -18.49
N LEU A 6 33.79 27.57 -18.70
CA LEU A 6 32.49 27.96 -18.15
C LEU A 6 32.44 27.48 -16.70
N GLN A 7 32.67 28.39 -15.76
CA GLN A 7 32.26 28.22 -14.37
C GLN A 7 30.74 28.36 -14.32
N SER A 8 30.03 27.28 -14.03
CA SER A 8 28.62 27.34 -13.68
C SER A 8 28.52 27.41 -12.16
N THR A 9 28.31 28.64 -11.68
CA THR A 9 27.84 28.96 -10.34
C THR A 9 26.35 28.63 -10.26
N ALA A 10 26.02 27.51 -9.64
CA ALA A 10 24.74 27.29 -9.00
C ALA A 10 24.98 26.39 -7.80
N SER A 11 25.09 27.03 -6.63
CA SER A 11 25.10 26.35 -5.34
C SER A 11 23.84 25.49 -5.25
N ARG A 12 24.00 24.16 -5.22
CA ARG A 12 22.90 23.27 -4.84
C ARG A 12 22.52 23.62 -3.41
N PRO A 13 21.26 24.00 -3.12
CA PRO A 13 20.85 24.16 -1.74
C PRO A 13 21.00 22.79 -1.06
N GLY A 14 21.74 22.79 0.06
CA GLY A 14 21.93 21.62 0.89
C GLY A 14 20.57 21.04 1.25
N LYS A 15 20.38 19.76 0.92
CA LYS A 15 19.22 19.00 1.38
C LYS A 15 19.35 18.93 2.89
N ASP A 16 18.42 19.58 3.60
CA ASP A 16 18.36 19.65 5.05
C ASP A 16 18.63 18.28 5.67
N ALA A 17 19.84 18.14 6.23
CA ALA A 17 20.30 16.97 6.94
C ALA A 17 19.95 17.06 8.45
N SER A 18 19.04 17.97 8.81
CA SER A 18 18.72 18.32 10.19
C SER A 18 17.25 18.04 10.52
N ASP A 19 16.75 16.81 10.31
CA ASP A 19 15.53 16.35 11.02
C ASP A 19 15.25 14.83 10.94
N LYS A 20 16.26 13.95 11.07
CA LYS A 20 16.05 12.49 10.95
C LYS A 20 16.36 11.68 12.21
N THR A 21 16.50 12.33 13.36
CA THR A 21 16.61 11.63 14.64
C THR A 21 15.22 11.17 15.07
N LEU A 22 15.03 9.86 15.24
CA LEU A 22 13.84 9.35 15.90
C LEU A 22 13.89 9.76 17.37
N GLU A 23 12.99 10.64 17.81
CA GLU A 23 12.83 10.98 19.21
C GLU A 23 12.10 9.84 19.93
N LEU A 24 12.86 9.01 20.66
CA LEU A 24 12.34 7.86 21.41
C LEU A 24 12.06 8.20 22.89
N THR A 25 12.00 9.48 23.23
CA THR A 25 11.94 9.98 24.62
C THR A 25 10.61 9.72 25.32
N SER A 26 9.52 9.46 24.60
CA SER A 26 8.23 9.04 25.18
C SER A 26 7.50 8.02 24.29
N LEU A 27 7.57 6.75 24.70
CA LEU A 27 6.78 5.66 24.11
C LEU A 27 5.75 5.17 25.14
N PRO A 28 4.47 5.03 24.75
CA PRO A 28 3.88 5.39 23.46
C PRO A 28 3.73 6.92 23.27
N PRO A 29 3.69 7.43 22.03
CA PRO A 29 3.54 8.86 21.76
C PRO A 29 2.13 9.37 22.10
N ALA A 30 1.99 10.66 22.39
CA ALA A 30 0.69 11.28 22.67
C ALA A 30 -0.32 11.16 21.51
N GLN A 31 0.18 11.10 20.27
CA GLN A 31 -0.62 10.86 19.08
C GLN A 31 -0.22 9.51 18.46
N MET A 32 -1.16 8.55 18.47
CA MET A 32 -0.98 7.20 17.90
C MET A 32 -1.77 7.01 16.59
N VAL A 33 -2.30 8.10 16.03
CA VAL A 33 -3.12 8.09 14.82
C VAL A 33 -2.45 8.90 13.72
N VAL A 34 -2.26 8.28 12.55
CA VAL A 34 -1.80 8.97 11.33
C VAL A 34 -3.01 9.34 10.49
N SER A 35 -3.16 10.63 10.21
CA SER A 35 -4.23 11.17 9.39
C SER A 35 -3.81 11.24 7.92
N LEU A 36 -4.68 10.75 7.03
CA LEU A 36 -4.51 10.77 5.59
C LEU A 36 -5.44 11.80 4.95
N PRO A 37 -5.02 12.41 3.82
CA PRO A 37 -5.90 13.26 3.04
C PRO A 37 -7.05 12.44 2.42
N GLU A 38 -8.02 13.16 1.86
CA GLU A 38 -9.19 12.60 1.19
C GLU A 38 -8.78 11.51 0.18
N ASN A 39 -9.44 10.35 0.26
CA ASN A 39 -9.13 9.23 -0.62
C ASN A 39 -10.35 8.32 -0.83
N ALA A 40 -10.30 7.56 -1.93
CA ALA A 40 -11.39 6.69 -2.38
C ALA A 40 -11.71 5.51 -1.42
N THR A 41 -10.85 5.21 -0.45
CA THR A 41 -11.05 4.07 0.46
C THR A 41 -11.83 4.43 1.73
N GLY A 42 -12.15 5.71 1.94
CA GLY A 42 -12.86 6.22 3.12
C GLY A 42 -12.06 6.15 4.43
N ARG A 43 -10.89 5.51 4.43
CA ARG A 43 -10.04 5.34 5.61
C ARG A 43 -9.05 6.49 5.70
N ARG A 44 -9.38 7.45 6.56
CA ARG A 44 -8.60 8.68 6.79
C ARG A 44 -7.73 8.63 8.04
N ASN A 45 -8.04 7.74 8.98
CA ASN A 45 -7.31 7.65 10.25
C ASN A 45 -6.72 6.24 10.39
N LEU A 46 -5.39 6.17 10.50
CA LEU A 46 -4.65 4.94 10.71
C LEU A 46 -4.27 4.83 12.19
N ASP A 47 -4.96 3.97 12.92
CA ASP A 47 -4.76 3.79 14.36
C ASP A 47 -3.69 2.72 14.65
N PHE A 48 -2.76 3.06 15.56
CA PHE A 48 -1.67 2.21 16.04
C PHE A 48 -1.81 1.83 17.52
N ALA A 49 -2.81 2.35 18.24
CA ALA A 49 -2.93 2.19 19.70
C ALA A 49 -2.82 0.73 20.16
N LYS A 50 -3.47 -0.20 19.43
CA LYS A 50 -3.44 -1.64 19.72
C LYS A 50 -2.07 -2.31 19.60
N HIS A 51 -1.10 -1.67 18.96
CA HIS A 51 0.22 -2.24 18.70
C HIS A 51 1.25 -1.85 19.76
N TYR A 52 1.04 -0.74 20.47
CA TYR A 52 1.86 -0.32 21.61
C TYR A 52 1.64 -1.20 22.84
N GLY A 53 2.64 -1.29 23.71
CA GLY A 53 2.63 -2.12 24.92
C GLY A 53 2.91 -3.60 24.68
N ASN A 54 3.33 -3.99 23.47
CA ASN A 54 3.56 -5.39 23.07
C ASN A 54 5.05 -5.74 22.92
N GLY A 55 5.94 -4.98 23.54
CA GLY A 55 7.39 -5.21 23.50
C GLY A 55 8.06 -4.86 22.15
N CYS A 56 7.35 -4.23 21.23
CA CYS A 56 7.90 -3.77 19.95
C CYS A 56 7.63 -2.28 19.69
N ASP A 57 7.46 -1.50 20.75
CA ASP A 57 6.97 -0.12 20.71
C ASP A 57 7.87 0.82 19.91
N VAL A 58 9.19 0.61 19.96
CA VAL A 58 10.17 1.34 19.16
C VAL A 58 9.93 1.09 17.66
N VAL A 59 9.64 -0.15 17.28
CA VAL A 59 9.34 -0.53 15.89
C VAL A 59 7.98 0.04 15.48
N VAL A 60 6.97 -0.05 16.34
CA VAL A 60 5.63 0.54 16.10
C VAL A 60 5.78 2.03 15.84
N TYR A 61 6.51 2.74 16.70
CA TYR A 61 6.76 4.17 16.54
C TYR A 61 7.51 4.52 15.25
N ALA A 62 8.58 3.79 14.92
CA ALA A 62 9.31 4.03 13.69
C ALA A 62 8.44 3.80 12.44
N THR A 63 7.60 2.75 12.43
CA THR A 63 6.66 2.50 11.32
C THR A 63 5.55 3.54 11.23
N GLN A 64 5.06 4.03 12.37
CA GLN A 64 4.10 5.13 12.44
C GLN A 64 4.71 6.41 11.86
N ARG A 65 5.92 6.76 12.27
CA ARG A 65 6.63 7.96 11.78
C ARG A 65 6.93 7.86 10.28
N ALA A 66 7.29 6.67 9.78
CA ALA A 66 7.47 6.45 8.35
C ALA A 66 6.18 6.73 7.57
N LEU A 67 5.02 6.27 8.06
CA LEU A 67 3.73 6.52 7.40
C LEU A 67 3.28 7.98 7.51
N ASP A 68 3.55 8.66 8.61
CA ASP A 68 3.31 10.10 8.76
C ASP A 68 4.13 10.90 7.73
N LEU A 69 5.42 10.60 7.58
CA LEU A 69 6.26 11.23 6.54
C LEU A 69 5.73 10.97 5.13
N MET A 70 5.30 9.73 4.83
CA MET A 70 4.66 9.41 3.55
C MET A 70 3.35 10.18 3.34
N ALA A 71 2.53 10.34 4.39
CA ALA A 71 1.27 11.06 4.34
C ALA A 71 1.47 12.55 4.08
N ARG A 72 2.48 13.16 4.71
CA ARG A 72 2.89 14.54 4.44
C ARG A 72 3.36 14.71 3.01
N ALA A 73 4.24 13.84 2.52
CA ALA A 73 4.70 13.86 1.13
C ALA A 73 3.55 13.64 0.11
N CYS A 74 2.55 12.82 0.47
CA CYS A 74 1.33 12.67 -0.32
C CYS A 74 0.53 13.98 -0.37
N ALA A 75 0.37 14.67 0.76
CA ALA A 75 -0.34 15.95 0.81
C ALA A 75 0.39 17.05 0.02
N GLU A 76 1.71 17.13 0.14
CA GLU A 76 2.55 18.10 -0.59
C GLU A 76 2.55 17.87 -2.10
N SER A 77 2.41 16.63 -2.55
CA SER A 77 2.42 16.26 -3.97
C SER A 77 1.02 16.05 -4.57
N ASP A 78 -0.05 16.39 -3.86
CA ASP A 78 -1.45 16.10 -4.23
C ASP A 78 -1.67 14.64 -4.65
N GLY A 79 -0.96 13.71 -4.01
CA GLY A 79 -1.03 12.28 -4.29
C GLY A 79 -0.42 11.83 -5.62
N LYS A 80 0.31 12.69 -6.34
CA LYS A 80 0.93 12.36 -7.64
C LYS A 80 2.05 11.32 -7.55
N THR A 81 2.81 11.35 -6.45
CA THR A 81 3.94 10.43 -6.23
C THR A 81 3.50 9.16 -5.49
N LEU A 82 2.69 9.34 -4.45
CA LEU A 82 2.16 8.28 -3.61
C LEU A 82 0.75 8.67 -3.18
N SER A 83 -0.23 7.82 -3.47
CA SER A 83 -1.63 8.11 -3.11
C SER A 83 -1.95 7.71 -1.68
N ALA A 84 -2.85 8.45 -1.03
CA ALA A 84 -3.33 8.15 0.32
C ALA A 84 -3.96 6.74 0.43
N ALA A 85 -4.63 6.26 -0.62
CA ALA A 85 -5.14 4.88 -0.67
C ALA A 85 -4.00 3.83 -0.58
N THR A 86 -2.84 4.12 -1.16
CA THR A 86 -1.66 3.26 -1.09
C THR A 86 -1.08 3.23 0.33
N ILE A 87 -0.99 4.39 0.98
CA ILE A 87 -0.53 4.52 2.36
C ILE A 87 -1.48 3.77 3.32
N ALA A 88 -2.79 3.91 3.14
CA ALA A 88 -3.78 3.16 3.90
C ALA A 88 -3.61 1.65 3.72
N ARG A 89 -3.24 1.20 2.52
CA ARG A 89 -2.97 -0.21 2.23
C ARG A 89 -1.68 -0.72 2.90
N TYR A 90 -0.66 0.12 3.03
CA TYR A 90 0.56 -0.21 3.77
C TYR A 90 0.27 -0.53 5.23
N HIS A 91 -0.57 0.28 5.88
CA HIS A 91 -1.03 0.00 7.25
C HIS A 91 -1.88 -1.27 7.33
N GLN A 92 -2.91 -1.39 6.48
CA GLN A 92 -3.92 -2.45 6.60
C GLN A 92 -3.45 -3.84 6.21
N ASN A 93 -2.53 -3.96 5.25
CA ASN A 93 -2.04 -5.26 4.79
C ASN A 93 -0.63 -5.53 5.32
N GLY A 94 0.25 -4.53 5.27
CA GLY A 94 1.65 -4.69 5.64
C GLY A 94 1.82 -4.69 7.15
N LEU A 95 1.51 -3.56 7.80
CA LEU A 95 1.75 -3.40 9.23
C LEU A 95 0.83 -4.24 10.10
N SER A 96 -0.42 -4.45 9.67
CA SER A 96 -1.33 -5.37 10.37
C SER A 96 -0.84 -6.81 10.44
N ALA A 97 0.03 -7.24 9.51
CA ALA A 97 0.67 -8.55 9.53
C ALA A 97 2.06 -8.51 10.20
N PHE A 98 2.81 -7.42 10.01
CA PHE A 98 4.17 -7.30 10.51
C PHE A 98 4.25 -7.00 12.02
N LEU A 99 3.44 -6.07 12.54
CA LEU A 99 3.52 -5.68 13.95
C LEU A 99 3.14 -6.82 14.92
N PRO A 100 2.12 -7.67 14.65
CA PRO A 100 1.89 -8.87 15.46
C PRO A 100 3.04 -9.89 15.40
N PHE A 101 3.70 -10.02 14.25
CA PHE A 101 4.90 -10.84 14.12
C PHE A 101 6.05 -10.28 15.00
N CYS A 102 6.27 -8.97 14.99
CA CYS A 102 7.24 -8.30 15.86
C CYS A 102 6.94 -8.53 17.35
N ALA A 103 5.68 -8.43 17.76
CA ALA A 103 5.26 -8.72 19.13
C ALA A 103 5.54 -10.19 19.52
N THR A 104 5.26 -11.13 18.60
CA THR A 104 5.56 -12.55 18.80
C THR A 104 7.07 -12.79 18.95
N MET A 105 7.89 -12.10 18.15
CA MET A 105 9.34 -12.22 18.23
C MET A 105 9.91 -11.60 19.51
N SER A 106 9.37 -10.46 19.95
CA SER A 106 9.73 -9.87 21.25
C SER A 106 9.44 -10.83 22.40
N ALA A 107 8.26 -11.46 22.41
CA ALA A 107 7.89 -12.46 23.41
C ALA A 107 8.84 -13.67 23.37
N ALA A 108 9.21 -14.16 22.18
CA ALA A 108 10.14 -15.27 22.02
C ALA A 108 11.56 -14.93 22.49
N LEU A 109 12.03 -13.71 22.23
CA LEU A 109 13.33 -13.21 22.67
C LEU A 109 13.36 -12.82 24.16
N LYS A 110 12.19 -12.75 24.82
CA LYS A 110 12.02 -12.29 26.21
C LYS A 110 12.62 -10.90 26.48
N ARG A 111 12.60 -10.05 25.46
CA ARG A 111 13.07 -8.65 25.54
C ARG A 111 12.35 -7.80 24.52
N GLU A 112 12.42 -6.49 24.71
CA GLU A 112 11.92 -5.54 23.73
C GLU A 112 12.70 -5.62 22.42
N LEU A 113 11.97 -5.47 21.32
CA LEU A 113 12.52 -5.47 19.97
C LEU A 113 13.04 -4.07 19.63
N ARG A 114 14.30 -4.01 19.19
CA ARG A 114 14.99 -2.79 18.76
C ARG A 114 15.00 -2.68 17.23
N LEU A 115 15.30 -1.49 16.72
CA LEU A 115 15.44 -1.29 15.27
C LEU A 115 16.61 -2.06 14.68
N ASP A 116 17.69 -2.21 15.44
CA ASP A 116 18.89 -2.97 15.04
C ASP A 116 18.62 -4.47 14.90
N ASP A 117 17.56 -4.98 15.53
CA ASP A 117 17.14 -6.37 15.38
C ASP A 117 16.45 -6.63 14.03
N ILE A 118 16.06 -5.58 13.30
CA ILE A 118 15.46 -5.68 11.96
C ILE A 118 16.58 -5.83 10.94
N ASP A 119 17.21 -6.99 10.95
CA ASP A 119 18.25 -7.39 10.01
C ASP A 119 17.69 -8.29 8.90
N ARG A 120 18.58 -8.79 8.04
CA ARG A 120 18.19 -9.71 6.96
C ARG A 120 17.59 -11.00 7.49
N GLN A 121 18.11 -11.54 8.59
CA GLN A 121 17.62 -12.79 9.17
C GLN A 121 16.20 -12.62 9.73
N PHE A 122 15.92 -11.48 10.36
CA PHE A 122 14.59 -11.11 10.84
C PHE A 122 13.57 -11.02 9.69
N ILE A 123 13.97 -10.43 8.56
CA ILE A 123 13.13 -10.38 7.34
C ILE A 123 12.89 -11.78 6.77
N ASP A 124 13.90 -12.65 6.77
CA ASP A 124 13.74 -14.04 6.31
C ASP A 124 12.79 -14.83 7.22
N GLN A 125 12.84 -14.62 8.53
CA GLN A 125 11.88 -15.18 9.49
C GLN A 125 10.46 -14.66 9.26
N PHE A 126 10.30 -13.36 8.97
CA PHE A 126 9.00 -12.79 8.63
C PHE A 126 8.43 -13.41 7.34
N ILE A 127 9.26 -13.61 6.31
CA ILE A 127 8.84 -14.28 5.07
C ILE A 127 8.43 -15.73 5.35
N ALA A 128 9.17 -16.45 6.19
CA ALA A 128 8.80 -17.81 6.59
C ALA A 128 7.45 -17.83 7.34
N HIS A 129 7.22 -16.89 8.25
CA HIS A 129 5.94 -16.72 8.94
C HIS A 129 4.79 -16.46 7.96
N LEU A 130 4.99 -15.57 6.98
CA LEU A 130 3.97 -15.32 5.95
C LEU A 130 3.69 -16.58 5.11
N ARG A 131 4.69 -17.39 4.78
CA ARG A 131 4.50 -18.64 4.03
C ARG A 131 3.73 -19.70 4.80
N GLN A 132 3.84 -19.71 6.12
CA GLN A 132 3.09 -20.60 7.01
C GLN A 132 1.64 -20.13 7.24
N SER A 133 1.31 -18.89 6.88
CA SER A 133 -0.06 -18.39 7.00
C SER A 133 -0.98 -19.01 5.96
N ASP A 134 -2.21 -19.33 6.35
CA ASP A 134 -3.23 -19.98 5.52
C ASP A 134 -3.85 -19.07 4.43
N VAL A 135 -3.22 -17.92 4.15
CA VAL A 135 -3.68 -17.02 3.08
C VAL A 135 -3.01 -17.36 1.75
N ARG A 136 -3.73 -17.08 0.65
CA ARG A 136 -3.24 -17.28 -0.72
C ARG A 136 -1.84 -16.66 -0.92
N LEU A 137 -1.01 -17.32 -1.74
CA LEU A 137 0.34 -16.85 -2.09
C LEU A 137 0.37 -15.40 -2.61
N SER A 138 -0.65 -14.99 -3.37
CA SER A 138 -0.81 -13.60 -3.83
C SER A 138 -0.98 -12.62 -2.67
N SER A 139 -1.73 -13.00 -1.63
CA SER A 139 -1.93 -12.19 -0.43
C SER A 139 -0.67 -12.13 0.42
N GLN A 140 0.06 -13.24 0.57
CA GLN A 140 1.37 -13.27 1.24
C GLN A 140 2.36 -12.31 0.58
N LYS A 141 2.45 -12.34 -0.76
CA LYS A 141 3.27 -11.42 -1.55
C LYS A 141 2.87 -9.97 -1.32
N VAL A 142 1.57 -9.67 -1.36
CA VAL A 142 1.06 -8.30 -1.14
C VAL A 142 1.45 -7.82 0.25
N ARG A 143 1.21 -8.62 1.30
CA ARG A 143 1.58 -8.27 2.68
C ARG A 143 3.07 -7.94 2.77
N TYR A 144 3.93 -8.84 2.27
CA TYR A 144 5.37 -8.60 2.24
C TYR A 144 5.75 -7.33 1.46
N ALA A 145 5.21 -7.14 0.25
CA ALA A 145 5.54 -5.98 -0.57
C ALA A 145 5.12 -4.66 0.11
N THR A 146 3.95 -4.64 0.74
CA THR A 146 3.46 -3.48 1.50
C THR A 146 4.29 -3.22 2.76
N THR A 147 4.71 -4.26 3.50
CA THR A 147 5.62 -4.12 4.63
C THR A 147 6.99 -3.61 4.18
N LYS A 148 7.54 -4.19 3.11
CA LYS A 148 8.82 -3.80 2.52
C LYS A 148 8.84 -2.32 2.15
N ALA A 149 7.74 -1.77 1.62
CA ALA A 149 7.67 -0.35 1.27
C ALA A 149 7.87 0.56 2.49
N VAL A 150 7.24 0.22 3.63
CA VAL A 150 7.40 0.99 4.88
C VAL A 150 8.81 0.84 5.43
N LEU A 151 9.34 -0.39 5.48
CA LEU A 151 10.69 -0.66 5.96
C LEU A 151 11.76 -0.02 5.05
N ALA A 152 11.56 0.01 3.74
CA ALA A 152 12.45 0.71 2.81
C ALA A 152 12.51 2.22 3.11
N ALA A 153 11.37 2.85 3.39
CA ALA A 153 11.35 4.25 3.82
C ALA A 153 12.04 4.48 5.16
N MET A 154 11.91 3.54 6.12
CA MET A 154 12.71 3.58 7.36
C MET A 154 14.21 3.50 7.05
N GLY A 155 14.61 2.66 6.10
CA GLY A 155 16.00 2.58 5.63
C GLY A 155 16.48 3.85 4.94
N GLU A 156 15.65 4.50 4.12
CA GLU A 156 15.93 5.81 3.50
C GLU A 156 16.04 6.95 4.55
N SER A 157 15.33 6.81 5.66
CA SER A 157 15.47 7.69 6.83
C SER A 157 16.69 7.35 7.71
N GLY A 158 17.37 6.24 7.47
CA GLY A 158 18.55 5.83 8.21
C GLY A 158 18.25 5.15 9.55
N TRP A 159 17.00 4.72 9.77
CA TRP A 159 16.59 4.10 11.03
C TRP A 159 16.85 2.60 11.08
N ILE A 160 16.97 1.96 9.93
CA ILE A 160 17.34 0.54 9.78
C ILE A 160 18.32 0.38 8.61
N ALA A 161 18.99 -0.78 8.55
CA ALA A 161 19.86 -1.13 7.42
C ALA A 161 19.07 -1.25 6.10
N LYS A 162 19.68 -0.82 4.99
CA LYS A 162 19.02 -0.75 3.66
C LYS A 162 19.08 -2.07 2.89
N ASP A 163 20.05 -2.93 3.20
CA ASP A 163 20.40 -4.15 2.49
C ASP A 163 19.83 -5.43 3.14
N ILE A 164 18.74 -5.28 3.89
CA ILE A 164 18.08 -6.38 4.62
C ILE A 164 17.11 -7.21 3.76
N PHE A 165 16.75 -6.73 2.57
CA PHE A 165 15.72 -7.39 1.76
C PHE A 165 16.29 -8.45 0.81
N PRO A 166 15.78 -9.69 0.82
CA PRO A 166 16.17 -10.70 -0.16
C PRO A 166 15.73 -10.29 -1.58
N ARG A 167 16.52 -10.72 -2.58
CA ARG A 167 16.35 -10.34 -3.98
C ARG A 167 15.05 -10.85 -4.61
N ASN A 168 14.62 -12.07 -4.27
CA ASN A 168 13.38 -12.67 -4.77
C ASN A 168 12.69 -13.58 -3.73
N PRO A 169 11.88 -13.00 -2.82
CA PRO A 169 11.28 -13.75 -1.71
C PRO A 169 10.06 -14.59 -2.09
N PHE A 170 9.42 -14.36 -3.24
CA PHE A 170 8.24 -15.11 -3.68
C PHE A 170 8.37 -15.55 -5.15
N PRO A 171 9.19 -16.57 -5.45
CA PRO A 171 9.29 -17.11 -6.80
C PRO A 171 7.94 -17.68 -7.25
N ASN A 172 7.63 -17.58 -8.55
CA ASN A 172 6.40 -18.10 -9.17
C ASN A 172 5.08 -17.52 -8.66
N SER A 173 5.08 -16.44 -7.87
CA SER A 173 3.84 -15.83 -7.35
C SER A 173 2.83 -15.47 -8.44
N ASN A 174 3.32 -15.05 -9.61
CA ASN A 174 2.48 -14.62 -10.73
C ASN A 174 1.76 -15.81 -11.40
N ARG A 175 2.30 -17.03 -11.29
CA ARG A 175 1.65 -18.26 -11.79
C ARG A 175 0.51 -18.73 -10.88
N SER A 176 0.50 -18.30 -9.62
CA SER A 176 -0.57 -18.60 -8.67
C SER A 176 -1.81 -17.71 -8.83
N MET A 177 -1.68 -16.57 -9.52
CA MET A 177 -2.81 -15.68 -9.82
C MET A 177 -3.51 -16.19 -11.07
N LYS A 178 -4.57 -16.98 -10.91
CA LYS A 178 -5.54 -17.20 -11.99
C LYS A 178 -6.40 -15.94 -12.07
N GLY A 179 -6.40 -15.29 -13.24
CA GLY A 179 -7.33 -14.20 -13.52
C GLY A 179 -8.78 -14.69 -13.44
N GLN A 180 -9.73 -13.77 -13.42
CA GLN A 180 -11.13 -14.14 -13.61
C GLN A 180 -11.26 -14.82 -14.98
N THR A 181 -11.91 -15.98 -15.02
CA THR A 181 -12.18 -16.67 -16.26
C THR A 181 -13.10 -15.81 -17.10
N ALA A 182 -12.79 -15.63 -18.39
CA ALA A 182 -13.70 -14.98 -19.30
C ALA A 182 -15.04 -15.72 -19.31
N LEU A 183 -16.15 -14.98 -19.38
CA LEU A 183 -17.46 -15.59 -19.63
C LEU A 183 -17.37 -16.43 -20.89
N SER A 184 -17.91 -17.65 -20.83
CA SER A 184 -18.08 -18.47 -22.02
C SER A 184 -19.01 -17.79 -23.02
N GLU A 185 -18.89 -18.12 -24.31
CA GLU A 185 -19.80 -17.62 -25.36
C GLU A 185 -21.29 -17.72 -25.00
N PRO A 186 -21.82 -18.85 -24.47
CA PRO A 186 -23.22 -18.92 -24.06
C PRO A 186 -23.56 -17.99 -22.88
N GLU A 187 -22.71 -17.90 -21.86
CA GLU A 187 -22.92 -16.98 -20.72
C GLU A 187 -22.92 -15.52 -21.17
N ARG A 188 -21.97 -15.14 -22.03
CA ARG A 188 -21.88 -13.81 -22.61
C ARG A 188 -23.15 -13.46 -23.40
N ARG A 189 -23.66 -14.39 -24.22
CA ARG A 189 -24.91 -14.18 -24.98
C ARG A 189 -26.12 -14.03 -24.06
N SER A 190 -26.21 -14.84 -23.01
CA SER A 190 -27.29 -14.74 -22.03
C SER A 190 -27.29 -13.39 -21.32
N VAL A 191 -26.12 -12.93 -20.86
CA VAL A 191 -25.96 -11.62 -20.21
C VAL A 191 -26.32 -10.49 -21.17
N LEU A 192 -25.87 -10.53 -22.43
CA LEU A 192 -26.20 -9.51 -23.43
C LEU A 192 -27.70 -9.46 -23.76
N GLN A 193 -28.39 -10.60 -23.77
CA GLN A 193 -29.84 -10.64 -24.01
C GLN A 193 -30.63 -10.05 -22.84
N ALA A 194 -30.23 -10.33 -21.60
CA ALA A 194 -30.81 -9.72 -20.41
C ALA A 194 -30.63 -8.19 -20.45
N LEU A 195 -29.39 -7.71 -20.63
CA LEU A 195 -29.09 -6.28 -20.72
C LEU A 195 -29.88 -5.58 -21.84
N LYS A 196 -30.06 -6.23 -22.99
CA LYS A 196 -30.87 -5.69 -24.10
C LYS A 196 -32.34 -5.57 -23.74
N THR A 197 -32.87 -6.52 -22.97
CA THR A 197 -34.26 -6.52 -22.50
C THR A 197 -34.47 -5.38 -21.51
N ASP A 198 -33.56 -5.24 -20.55
CA ASP A 198 -33.61 -4.18 -19.53
C ASP A 198 -33.45 -2.80 -20.16
N MET A 199 -32.51 -2.62 -21.09
CA MET A 199 -32.37 -1.35 -21.82
C MET A 199 -33.64 -0.96 -22.59
N ARG A 200 -34.35 -1.92 -23.18
CA ARG A 200 -35.62 -1.63 -23.87
C ARG A 200 -36.70 -1.19 -22.88
N ALA A 201 -36.73 -1.77 -21.68
CA ALA A 201 -37.64 -1.35 -20.63
C ALA A 201 -37.31 0.08 -20.15
N ILE A 202 -36.02 0.38 -19.95
CA ILE A 202 -35.54 1.71 -19.55
C ILE A 202 -35.89 2.77 -20.60
N ILE A 203 -35.62 2.51 -21.90
CA ILE A 203 -35.93 3.46 -22.99
C ILE A 203 -37.44 3.71 -23.12
N LYS A 204 -38.27 2.72 -22.76
CA LYS A 204 -39.74 2.86 -22.78
C LYS A 204 -40.27 3.63 -21.56
N GLY A 205 -39.53 3.67 -20.46
CA GLY A 205 -39.86 4.47 -19.28
C GLY A 205 -39.62 5.96 -19.54
N SER A 206 -40.60 6.79 -19.19
CA SER A 206 -40.52 8.26 -19.33
C SER A 206 -40.10 8.97 -18.04
N GLY A 207 -39.47 8.25 -17.10
CA GLY A 207 -39.09 8.73 -15.78
C GLY A 207 -37.62 9.13 -15.66
N SER A 208 -37.27 9.74 -14.52
CA SER A 208 -35.87 9.92 -14.13
C SER A 208 -35.23 8.56 -13.88
N LEU A 209 -34.03 8.34 -14.41
CA LEU A 209 -33.30 7.09 -14.25
C LEU A 209 -32.93 6.85 -12.78
N THR A 210 -33.19 5.64 -12.30
CA THR A 210 -32.72 5.15 -11.01
C THR A 210 -31.25 4.74 -11.08
N SER A 211 -30.60 4.56 -9.92
CA SER A 211 -29.21 4.10 -9.84
C SER A 211 -28.99 2.72 -10.48
N GLU A 212 -29.99 1.83 -10.41
CA GLU A 212 -29.94 0.51 -11.06
C GLU A 212 -30.03 0.62 -12.58
N GLU A 213 -30.93 1.45 -13.12
CA GLU A 213 -31.06 1.64 -14.56
C GLU A 213 -29.82 2.30 -15.18
N LEU A 214 -29.18 3.22 -14.45
CA LEU A 214 -27.88 3.77 -14.81
C LEU A 214 -26.78 2.70 -14.83
N ALA A 215 -26.77 1.77 -13.87
CA ALA A 215 -25.83 0.66 -13.85
C ALA A 215 -26.03 -0.29 -15.04
N VAL A 216 -27.28 -0.57 -15.43
CA VAL A 216 -27.61 -1.36 -16.64
C VAL A 216 -27.07 -0.69 -17.90
N CYS A 217 -27.27 0.62 -18.06
CA CYS A 217 -26.72 1.39 -19.18
C CYS A 217 -25.19 1.32 -19.22
N LEU A 218 -24.51 1.47 -18.08
CA LEU A 218 -23.06 1.37 -17.99
C LEU A 218 -22.54 -0.03 -18.34
N LEU A 219 -23.20 -1.08 -17.84
CA LEU A 219 -22.87 -2.48 -18.15
C LEU A 219 -23.05 -2.79 -19.64
N ALA A 220 -24.11 -2.26 -20.27
CA ALA A 220 -24.34 -2.43 -21.70
C ALA A 220 -23.26 -1.73 -22.55
N ILE A 221 -22.82 -0.53 -22.15
CA ILE A 221 -21.70 0.18 -22.79
C ILE A 221 -20.41 -0.63 -22.63
N ALA A 222 -20.09 -1.07 -21.41
CA ALA A 222 -18.89 -1.86 -21.13
C ALA A 222 -18.87 -3.18 -21.92
N ALA A 223 -20.01 -3.88 -21.99
CA ALA A 223 -20.14 -5.14 -22.71
C ALA A 223 -19.97 -4.99 -24.24
N ARG A 224 -20.38 -3.83 -24.80
CA ARG A 224 -20.27 -3.53 -26.23
C ARG A 224 -18.88 -3.01 -26.63
N THR A 225 -18.22 -2.31 -25.72
CA THR A 225 -16.91 -1.67 -25.97
C THR A 225 -15.74 -2.52 -25.51
N GLY A 226 -15.97 -3.54 -24.67
CA GLY A 226 -14.90 -4.30 -24.02
C GLY A 226 -14.12 -3.47 -23.00
N ILE A 227 -14.64 -2.32 -22.57
CA ILE A 227 -13.97 -1.46 -21.59
C ILE A 227 -13.85 -2.22 -20.27
N ASN A 228 -12.61 -2.48 -19.88
CA ASN A 228 -12.26 -2.78 -18.50
C ASN A 228 -12.64 -1.54 -17.66
N PRO A 229 -13.44 -1.65 -16.59
CA PRO A 229 -13.79 -0.50 -15.75
C PRO A 229 -12.57 0.14 -15.05
N THR A 230 -11.37 -0.43 -15.21
CA THR A 230 -10.11 0.24 -14.88
C THR A 230 -9.73 1.17 -16.03
N PRO A 231 -9.83 2.51 -15.89
CA PRO A 231 -9.41 3.41 -16.95
C PRO A 231 -7.91 3.20 -17.23
N PRO A 232 -7.48 3.11 -18.50
CA PRO A 232 -6.08 3.25 -18.83
C PRO A 232 -5.70 4.69 -18.50
N TRP A 233 -4.91 4.88 -17.44
CA TRP A 233 -4.35 6.19 -17.11
C TRP A 233 -3.54 6.66 -18.32
N SER A 234 -3.99 7.73 -18.97
CA SER A 234 -3.21 8.46 -19.95
C SER A 234 -2.02 9.10 -19.24
N SER A 235 -0.83 8.66 -19.64
CA SER A 235 0.48 9.28 -19.44
C SER A 235 0.53 10.72 -19.92
#